data_AF-A0A8H8QIP1-F1
#
_entry.id   AF-A0A8H8QIP1-F1
#
_cell.length_a   1.000
_cell.length_b   1.000
_cell.length_c   1.000
_cell.angle_alpha   90.00
_cell.angle_beta   90.00
_cell.angle_gamma   90.00
#
_symmetry.space_group_name_H-M   'P 1'
#
loop_
_entity.id
_entity.type
_entity.pdbx_description
1 polymer ?
#
loop_
_entity_poly.entity_id
_entity_poly.type
_entity_poly.pdbx_seq_one_letter_code
_entity_poly.pdbx_strand_id
1 'polypeptide(L)'
;MSYYAVLNGFVPGIYTSWQDCRPEVNGYSCAFFRKFYRYSDAYDFLYDNRIIFYVDGSTINNGYANARAGYGLFTSSPNPSITQSKSKVMRYYVVVNGRQPGVYDSWTECEAQIKNWPGAVYNRFYSRRLAERFLYSNVIVAYADGSCFRNGRSDARAGYGIYFENPELKSRYGRLPGSSQTSNRGELFAILNACELARKDQRQLVVFTDCRYALKPVLERMPLWQSKGWRNNKGKKVGDQDLVMQLYHGLILLKPELHWVRGHSGIMGNEVADHLAKQGADLDPKISARGSEEITQAALLPELHDLFRQLTISAKRA
;
A
#
# COMPACT_ATOMS: atom_id res chain seq x y z
N MET A 1 -20.35 -4.53 -17.74
CA MET A 1 -19.90 -4.66 -16.34
C MET A 1 -19.97 -3.28 -15.69
N SER A 2 -20.24 -3.19 -14.39
CA SER A 2 -20.21 -1.92 -13.65
C SER A 2 -19.14 -1.98 -12.56
N TYR A 3 -18.53 -0.84 -12.25
CA TYR A 3 -17.60 -0.67 -11.15
C TYR A 3 -18.24 0.24 -10.11
N TYR A 4 -18.04 -0.03 -8.82
CA TYR A 4 -18.55 0.78 -7.74
C TYR A 4 -17.36 1.26 -6.92
N ALA A 5 -17.08 2.55 -6.97
CA ALA A 5 -16.00 3.15 -6.20
C ALA A 5 -16.56 3.68 -4.88
N VAL A 6 -16.19 3.06 -3.77
CA VAL A 6 -16.51 3.51 -2.42
C VAL A 6 -15.41 4.46 -1.96
N LEU A 7 -15.73 5.75 -1.90
CA LEU A 7 -14.84 6.77 -1.36
C LEU A 7 -14.86 6.75 0.18
N ASN A 8 -16.05 6.60 0.75
CA ASN A 8 -16.24 6.51 2.19
C ASN A 8 -17.21 5.37 2.53
N GLY A 9 -16.80 4.50 3.44
CA GLY A 9 -17.48 3.25 3.80
C GLY A 9 -16.64 2.46 4.78
N PHE A 10 -17.11 1.27 5.18
CA PHE A 10 -16.36 0.34 6.03
C PHE A 10 -15.04 -0.08 5.38
N VAL A 11 -15.07 -0.40 4.08
CA VAL A 11 -13.91 -0.66 3.24
C VAL A 11 -14.05 0.20 1.97
N PRO A 12 -13.30 1.32 1.83
CA PRO A 12 -13.21 2.05 0.56
C PRO A 12 -12.69 1.14 -0.57
N GLY A 13 -12.71 1.59 -1.82
CA GLY A 13 -12.17 0.82 -2.94
C GLY A 13 -13.11 0.61 -4.12
N ILE A 14 -12.66 -0.15 -5.12
CA ILE A 14 -13.42 -0.41 -6.35
C ILE A 14 -13.94 -1.84 -6.33
N TYR A 15 -15.26 -1.98 -6.43
CA TYR A 15 -15.98 -3.24 -6.45
C TYR A 15 -16.53 -3.51 -7.85
N THR A 16 -16.46 -4.76 -8.31
CA THR A 16 -16.98 -5.16 -9.64
C THR A 16 -18.46 -5.55 -9.61
N SER A 17 -19.08 -5.60 -8.44
CA SER A 17 -20.49 -5.93 -8.26
C SER A 17 -21.12 -5.10 -7.14
N TRP A 18 -22.43 -4.87 -7.24
CA TRP A 18 -23.18 -4.25 -6.15
C TRP A 18 -23.26 -5.16 -4.92
N GLN A 19 -23.26 -6.48 -5.12
CA GLN A 19 -23.31 -7.46 -4.03
C GLN A 19 -22.10 -7.33 -3.11
N ASP A 20 -20.91 -7.07 -3.67
CA ASP A 20 -19.68 -6.87 -2.90
C ASP A 20 -19.55 -5.44 -2.35
N CYS A 21 -20.06 -4.43 -3.09
CA CYS A 21 -20.02 -3.04 -2.66
C CYS A 21 -20.99 -2.76 -1.49
N ARG A 22 -22.17 -3.38 -1.51
CA ARG A 22 -23.28 -3.05 -0.59
C ARG A 22 -22.91 -3.22 0.89
N PRO A 23 -22.24 -4.30 1.34
CA PRO A 23 -21.81 -4.45 2.74
C PRO A 23 -20.93 -3.31 3.24
N GLU A 24 -20.23 -2.63 2.32
CA GLU A 24 -19.22 -1.64 2.66
C GLU A 24 -19.80 -0.23 2.82
N VAL A 25 -21.02 -0.01 2.34
CA VAL A 25 -21.69 1.29 2.39
C VAL A 25 -22.96 1.26 3.22
N ASN A 26 -23.63 0.11 3.30
CA ASN A 26 -24.92 0.00 3.97
C ASN A 26 -24.76 0.06 5.49
N GLY A 27 -25.43 1.02 6.13
CA GLY A 27 -25.32 1.25 7.58
C GLY A 27 -24.09 2.06 8.01
N TYR A 28 -23.26 2.55 7.08
CA TYR A 28 -22.18 3.49 7.36
C TYR A 28 -22.72 4.93 7.28
N SER A 29 -22.68 5.68 8.38
CA SER A 29 -23.42 6.94 8.57
C SER A 29 -23.09 8.07 7.59
N CYS A 30 -21.97 7.99 6.88
CA CYS A 30 -21.54 8.95 5.88
C CYS A 30 -20.98 8.27 4.62
N ALA A 31 -21.58 7.15 4.21
CA ALA A 31 -21.13 6.42 3.03
C ALA A 31 -21.15 7.33 1.79
N PHE A 32 -20.06 7.32 1.02
CA PHE A 32 -19.94 8.01 -0.25
C PHE A 32 -19.37 7.05 -1.27
N PHE A 33 -20.15 6.75 -2.30
CA PHE A 33 -19.74 5.84 -3.35
C PHE A 33 -20.39 6.24 -4.67
N ARG A 34 -19.79 5.84 -5.78
CA ARG A 34 -20.30 6.13 -7.12
C ARG A 34 -20.10 4.95 -8.05
N LYS A 35 -21.06 4.75 -8.96
CA LYS A 35 -21.00 3.72 -10.00
C LYS A 35 -20.33 4.28 -11.27
N PHE A 36 -19.48 3.47 -11.88
CA PHE A 36 -18.73 3.75 -13.10
C PHE A 36 -18.86 2.60 -14.08
N TYR A 37 -18.57 2.87 -15.36
CA TYR A 37 -18.59 1.86 -16.43
C TYR A 37 -17.18 1.45 -16.87
N ARG A 38 -16.15 2.19 -16.46
CA ARG A 38 -14.73 1.84 -16.65
C ARG A 38 -14.02 1.80 -15.30
N TYR A 39 -13.06 0.87 -15.16
CA TYR A 39 -12.22 0.78 -13.95
C TYR A 39 -11.36 2.03 -13.78
N SER A 40 -10.82 2.56 -14.89
CA SER A 40 -10.04 3.81 -14.91
C SER A 40 -10.82 4.96 -14.29
N ASP A 41 -12.08 5.14 -14.68
CA ASP A 41 -12.89 6.26 -14.20
C ASP A 41 -13.24 6.10 -12.71
N ALA A 42 -13.49 4.87 -12.26
CA ALA A 42 -13.66 4.55 -10.84
C ALA A 42 -12.39 4.83 -10.03
N TYR A 43 -11.23 4.52 -10.61
CA TYR A 43 -9.93 4.78 -10.02
C TYR A 43 -9.62 6.26 -9.95
N ASP A 44 -9.81 7.00 -11.05
CA ASP A 44 -9.58 8.44 -11.13
C ASP A 44 -10.51 9.20 -10.17
N PHE A 45 -11.76 8.75 -10.00
CA PHE A 45 -12.65 9.29 -8.97
C PHE A 45 -12.11 9.15 -7.54
N LEU A 46 -11.58 7.98 -7.17
CA LEU A 46 -10.96 7.81 -5.85
C LEU A 46 -9.64 8.60 -5.73
N TYR A 47 -8.89 8.64 -6.83
CA TYR A 47 -7.63 9.36 -6.98
C TYR A 47 -7.78 10.86 -6.73
N ASP A 48 -8.71 11.50 -7.43
CA ASP A 48 -8.92 12.94 -7.35
C ASP A 48 -9.45 13.38 -5.97
N ASN A 49 -10.11 12.47 -5.25
CA ASN A 49 -10.62 12.71 -3.90
C ASN A 49 -9.65 12.29 -2.78
N ARG A 50 -8.38 11.99 -3.11
CA ARG A 50 -7.28 11.71 -2.16
C ARG A 50 -7.59 10.61 -1.13
N ILE A 51 -8.35 9.59 -1.51
CA ILE A 51 -8.58 8.41 -0.67
C ILE A 51 -8.02 7.15 -1.34
N ILE A 52 -7.07 6.55 -0.62
CA ILE A 52 -6.73 5.12 -0.50
C ILE A 52 -7.39 4.19 -1.52
N PHE A 53 -6.56 3.66 -2.41
CA PHE A 53 -6.97 2.76 -3.48
C PHE A 53 -7.17 1.35 -2.97
N TYR A 54 -8.00 0.57 -3.66
CA TYR A 54 -8.04 -0.88 -3.57
C TYR A 54 -7.83 -1.40 -4.99
N VAL A 55 -6.66 -1.97 -5.26
CA VAL A 55 -6.39 -2.64 -6.52
C VAL A 55 -6.60 -4.14 -6.30
N ASP A 56 -7.61 -4.71 -6.94
CA ASP A 56 -7.70 -6.15 -7.17
C ASP A 56 -8.08 -6.36 -8.63
N GLY A 57 -7.18 -6.98 -9.39
CA GLY A 57 -7.35 -7.33 -10.79
C GLY A 57 -8.11 -8.64 -11.02
N SER A 58 -8.70 -9.23 -9.98
CA SER A 58 -9.41 -10.50 -10.00
C SER A 58 -10.55 -10.50 -8.99
N THR A 59 -11.79 -10.49 -9.49
CA THR A 59 -12.92 -11.24 -8.91
C THR A 59 -12.89 -11.45 -7.38
N ILE A 60 -13.70 -10.69 -6.63
CA ILE A 60 -14.10 -11.10 -5.29
C ILE A 60 -14.99 -12.33 -5.44
N ASN A 61 -14.40 -13.51 -5.46
CA ASN A 61 -15.06 -14.72 -4.97
C ASN A 61 -14.74 -14.77 -3.47
N ASN A 62 -15.80 -14.56 -2.67
CA ASN A 62 -15.97 -14.83 -1.25
C ASN A 62 -14.75 -15.32 -0.43
N GLY A 63 -14.42 -14.58 0.64
CA GLY A 63 -13.52 -15.10 1.68
C GLY A 63 -13.24 -14.21 2.89
N TYR A 64 -13.71 -12.95 2.94
CA TYR A 64 -13.50 -12.07 4.10
C TYR A 64 -14.80 -11.74 4.86
N ALA A 65 -15.64 -12.74 5.06
CA ALA A 65 -16.49 -12.81 6.23
C ALA A 65 -15.89 -13.89 7.14
N ASN A 66 -15.06 -13.48 8.10
CA ASN A 66 -14.90 -14.12 9.43
C ASN A 66 -13.64 -13.60 10.14
N ALA A 67 -13.76 -12.42 10.74
CA ALA A 67 -12.97 -12.04 11.92
C ALA A 67 -13.82 -11.16 12.86
N ARG A 68 -15.03 -11.64 13.17
CA ARG A 68 -15.75 -11.30 14.41
C ARG A 68 -16.19 -12.62 15.04
N ALA A 69 -15.95 -12.75 16.34
CA ALA A 69 -15.97 -13.99 17.10
C ALA A 69 -17.35 -14.71 17.12
N GLY A 70 -17.30 -16.05 17.16
CA GLY A 70 -18.22 -16.91 17.95
C GLY A 70 -19.40 -17.60 17.24
N TYR A 71 -19.38 -18.94 17.30
CA TYR A 71 -20.48 -19.93 17.23
C TYR A 71 -21.16 -20.28 15.88
N GLY A 72 -21.20 -21.59 15.58
CA GLY A 72 -22.33 -22.23 14.88
C GLY A 72 -22.02 -23.04 13.61
N LEU A 73 -22.26 -24.36 13.66
CA LEU A 73 -22.33 -25.27 12.51
C LEU A 73 -23.46 -24.86 11.53
N PHE A 74 -23.29 -25.12 10.22
CA PHE A 74 -24.07 -26.09 9.43
C PHE A 74 -23.76 -26.00 7.92
N THR A 75 -24.20 -27.04 7.22
CA THR A 75 -23.75 -27.66 5.97
C THR A 75 -24.53 -27.27 4.71
N SER A 76 -24.02 -27.77 3.58
CA SER A 76 -24.65 -28.10 2.28
C SER A 76 -24.64 -27.06 1.15
N SER A 77 -24.00 -27.45 0.04
CA SER A 77 -24.18 -26.90 -1.32
C SER A 77 -25.58 -27.24 -1.87
N PRO A 78 -26.05 -26.56 -2.93
CA PRO A 78 -25.64 -26.94 -4.29
C PRO A 78 -25.25 -25.76 -5.19
N ASN A 79 -24.37 -26.08 -6.12
CA ASN A 79 -23.88 -25.26 -7.22
C ASN A 79 -25.02 -24.92 -8.21
N PRO A 80 -24.97 -23.76 -8.88
CA PRO A 80 -25.08 -23.82 -10.32
C PRO A 80 -23.91 -23.08 -10.99
N SER A 81 -23.28 -23.83 -11.88
CA SER A 81 -22.27 -23.43 -12.85
C SER A 81 -22.60 -22.09 -13.53
N ILE A 82 -21.86 -21.04 -13.17
CA ILE A 82 -21.74 -19.82 -13.96
C ILE A 82 -20.33 -19.82 -14.54
N THR A 83 -20.23 -20.10 -15.83
CA THR A 83 -19.03 -19.88 -16.65
C THR A 83 -18.59 -18.43 -16.53
N GLN A 84 -17.53 -18.20 -15.73
CA GLN A 84 -16.89 -16.89 -15.56
C GLN A 84 -16.22 -16.43 -16.86
N SER A 85 -16.83 -15.49 -17.57
CA SER A 85 -16.09 -14.71 -18.57
C SER A 85 -15.19 -13.71 -17.82
N LYS A 86 -13.86 -13.94 -17.89
CA LYS A 86 -12.84 -13.06 -17.27
C LYS A 86 -12.94 -11.66 -17.89
N SER A 87 -13.52 -10.69 -17.16
CA SER A 87 -13.61 -9.31 -17.64
C SER A 87 -12.24 -8.64 -17.66
N LYS A 88 -11.85 -8.09 -18.82
CA LYS A 88 -10.55 -7.45 -19.07
C LYS A 88 -10.44 -6.16 -18.28
N VAL A 89 -9.68 -6.17 -17.18
CA VAL A 89 -9.24 -4.96 -16.48
C VAL A 89 -8.45 -4.12 -17.48
N MET A 90 -8.91 -2.89 -17.73
CA MET A 90 -8.20 -1.96 -18.61
C MET A 90 -6.90 -1.52 -17.94
N ARG A 91 -5.81 -1.60 -18.69
CA ARG A 91 -4.45 -1.30 -18.23
C ARG A 91 -3.83 -0.34 -19.23
N TYR A 92 -3.07 0.61 -18.71
CA TYR A 92 -2.21 1.49 -19.49
C TYR A 92 -0.81 0.94 -19.45
N TYR A 93 -0.14 0.87 -20.59
CA TYR A 93 1.22 0.36 -20.71
C TYR A 93 2.16 1.52 -20.99
N VAL A 94 3.20 1.65 -20.20
CA VAL A 94 4.23 2.67 -20.39
C VAL A 94 5.43 2.03 -21.04
N VAL A 95 5.93 2.63 -22.11
CA VAL A 95 7.24 2.33 -22.67
C VAL A 95 8.15 3.50 -22.30
N VAL A 96 9.14 3.25 -21.44
CA VAL A 96 10.16 4.23 -21.05
C VAL A 96 11.34 4.16 -22.01
N ASN A 97 11.76 2.95 -22.40
CA ASN A 97 12.77 2.71 -23.43
C ASN A 97 12.22 1.68 -24.44
N GLY A 98 12.16 2.07 -25.70
CA GLY A 98 11.59 1.30 -26.80
C GLY A 98 11.63 2.10 -28.10
N ARG A 99 11.06 1.56 -29.18
CA ARG A 99 10.97 2.25 -30.48
C ARG A 99 10.32 3.63 -30.37
N GLN A 100 9.22 3.70 -29.62
CA GLN A 100 8.53 4.95 -29.28
C GLN A 100 8.18 4.91 -27.79
N PRO A 101 8.80 5.76 -26.96
CA PRO A 101 8.36 5.97 -25.58
C PRO A 101 6.97 6.60 -25.54
N GLY A 102 6.13 6.17 -24.60
CA GLY A 102 4.74 6.61 -24.56
C GLY A 102 3.85 5.78 -23.64
N VAL A 103 2.60 6.23 -23.50
CA VAL A 103 1.53 5.50 -22.83
C VAL A 103 0.60 4.91 -23.88
N TYR A 104 0.35 3.61 -23.78
CA TYR A 104 -0.44 2.82 -24.72
C TYR A 104 -1.66 2.22 -24.02
N ASP A 105 -2.80 2.14 -24.71
CA ASP A 105 -4.05 1.61 -24.15
C ASP A 105 -4.18 0.09 -24.34
N SER A 106 -3.24 -0.52 -25.07
CA SER A 106 -3.23 -1.97 -25.33
C SER A 106 -1.83 -2.58 -25.24
N TRP A 107 -1.79 -3.86 -24.83
CA TRP A 107 -0.54 -4.63 -24.84
C TRP A 107 0.01 -4.77 -26.26
N THR A 108 -0.85 -4.94 -27.27
CA THR A 108 -0.43 -5.11 -28.66
C THR A 108 0.35 -3.91 -29.17
N GLU A 109 -0.10 -2.68 -28.87
CA GLU A 109 0.62 -1.46 -29.25
C GLU A 109 1.94 -1.31 -28.47
N CYS A 110 1.92 -1.60 -27.17
CA CYS A 110 3.12 -1.59 -26.33
C CYS A 110 4.16 -2.60 -26.80
N GLU A 111 3.74 -3.84 -27.04
CA GLU A 111 4.58 -4.95 -27.50
C GLU A 111 5.27 -4.59 -28.82
N ALA A 112 4.56 -3.94 -29.75
CA ALA A 112 5.14 -3.46 -31.00
C ALA A 112 6.33 -2.50 -30.77
N GLN A 113 6.35 -1.75 -29.66
CA GLN A 113 7.44 -0.83 -29.34
C GLN A 113 8.65 -1.49 -28.68
N ILE A 114 8.44 -2.60 -27.97
CA ILE A 114 9.49 -3.23 -27.13
C ILE A 114 10.01 -4.55 -27.70
N LYS A 115 9.25 -5.21 -28.57
CA LYS A 115 9.60 -6.53 -29.09
C LYS A 115 10.92 -6.48 -29.85
N ASN A 116 11.87 -7.30 -29.45
CA ASN A 116 13.23 -7.34 -30.00
C ASN A 116 13.98 -5.98 -29.88
N TRP A 117 13.62 -5.12 -28.92
CA TRP A 117 14.34 -3.87 -28.64
C TRP A 117 15.34 -4.09 -27.50
N PRO A 118 16.66 -3.98 -27.75
CA PRO A 118 17.67 -4.14 -26.70
C PRO A 118 17.47 -3.13 -25.56
N GLY A 119 17.44 -3.62 -24.32
CA GLY A 119 17.27 -2.78 -23.14
C GLY A 119 15.87 -2.16 -22.99
N ALA A 120 14.84 -2.74 -23.60
CA ALA A 120 13.47 -2.26 -23.45
C ALA A 120 13.07 -2.13 -21.98
N VAL A 121 12.50 -0.97 -21.63
CA VAL A 121 11.96 -0.67 -20.31
C VAL A 121 10.51 -0.32 -20.49
N TYR A 122 9.63 -1.10 -19.87
CA TYR A 122 8.19 -0.87 -19.93
C TYR A 122 7.52 -1.31 -18.62
N ASN A 123 6.34 -0.78 -18.37
CA ASN A 123 5.56 -1.08 -17.18
C ASN A 123 4.05 -0.97 -17.46
N ARG A 124 3.19 -1.33 -16.50
CA ARG A 124 1.74 -1.27 -16.63
C ARG A 124 1.10 -0.61 -15.41
N PHE A 125 0.11 0.24 -15.65
CA PHE A 125 -0.62 0.98 -14.64
C PHE A 125 -2.13 0.85 -14.85
N TYR A 126 -2.88 1.18 -13.81
CA TYR A 126 -4.35 1.17 -13.84
C TYR A 126 -4.96 2.57 -14.08
N SER A 127 -4.13 3.61 -14.05
CA SER A 127 -4.51 4.99 -14.38
C SER A 127 -3.56 5.56 -15.43
N ARG A 128 -4.14 6.18 -16.47
CA ARG A 128 -3.37 6.87 -17.50
C ARG A 128 -2.53 7.98 -16.88
N ARG A 129 -3.11 8.71 -15.91
CA ARG A 129 -2.39 9.79 -15.20
C ARG A 129 -1.16 9.28 -14.47
N LEU A 130 -1.27 8.14 -13.77
CA LEU A 130 -0.11 7.53 -13.11
C LEU A 130 0.93 7.03 -14.14
N ALA A 131 0.46 6.45 -15.25
CA ALA A 131 1.29 6.01 -16.36
C ALA A 131 2.10 7.17 -16.98
N GLU A 132 1.44 8.31 -17.24
CA GLU A 132 2.07 9.52 -17.76
C GLU A 132 3.08 10.08 -16.77
N ARG A 133 2.71 10.19 -15.49
CA ARG A 133 3.62 10.69 -14.45
C ARG A 133 4.86 9.82 -14.28
N PHE A 134 4.70 8.49 -14.40
CA PHE A 134 5.80 7.55 -14.37
C PHE A 134 6.69 7.67 -15.62
N LEU A 135 6.10 7.78 -16.81
CA LEU A 135 6.83 7.97 -18.06
C LEU A 135 7.77 9.18 -18.00
N TYR A 136 7.29 10.29 -17.43
CA TYR A 136 8.09 11.51 -17.26
C TYR A 136 8.97 11.49 -16.01
N SER A 137 9.12 10.34 -15.34
CA SER A 137 9.94 10.16 -14.13
C SER A 137 9.59 11.13 -12.99
N ASN A 138 8.37 11.66 -12.96
CA ASN A 138 7.93 12.65 -11.97
C ASN A 138 7.46 12.01 -10.66
N VAL A 139 7.48 10.67 -10.57
CA VAL A 139 7.04 9.92 -9.41
C VAL A 139 7.95 8.74 -9.11
N ILE A 140 8.01 8.41 -7.83
CA ILE A 140 8.50 7.13 -7.34
C ILE A 140 7.29 6.23 -7.08
N VAL A 141 7.26 5.06 -7.70
CA VAL A 141 6.24 4.04 -7.50
C VAL A 141 6.86 2.88 -6.73
N ALA A 142 6.41 2.69 -5.50
CA ALA A 142 6.92 1.68 -4.58
C ALA A 142 5.80 0.72 -4.14
N TYR A 143 6.14 -0.55 -4.03
CA TYR A 143 5.37 -1.55 -3.28
C TYR A 143 6.08 -1.82 -1.96
N ALA A 144 5.36 -1.78 -0.85
CA ALA A 144 5.91 -1.91 0.49
C ALA A 144 5.15 -2.97 1.28
N ASP A 145 5.90 -3.93 1.84
CA ASP A 145 5.35 -5.06 2.58
C ASP A 145 6.26 -5.46 3.77
N GLY A 146 5.67 -6.15 4.74
CA GLY A 146 6.33 -6.71 5.90
C GLY A 146 5.97 -8.18 6.10
N SER A 147 6.93 -8.97 6.56
CA SER A 147 6.70 -10.38 6.85
C SER A 147 7.26 -10.74 8.21
N CYS A 148 6.67 -11.73 8.86
CA CYS A 148 7.19 -12.24 10.13
C CYS A 148 7.02 -13.75 10.25
N PHE A 149 8.14 -14.46 10.36
CA PHE A 149 8.16 -15.87 10.73
C PHE A 149 7.86 -16.02 12.22
N ARG A 150 6.99 -16.98 12.57
CA ARG A 150 6.59 -17.27 13.95
C ARG A 150 6.01 -16.04 14.68
N ASN A 151 5.22 -15.22 13.98
CA ASN A 151 4.63 -14.01 14.53
C ASN A 151 3.88 -14.26 15.86
N GLY A 152 4.17 -13.44 16.88
CA GLY A 152 3.62 -13.60 18.23
C GLY A 152 4.34 -14.60 19.13
N ARG A 153 5.44 -15.22 18.66
CA ARG A 153 6.33 -16.09 19.47
C ARG A 153 7.59 -15.33 19.92
N SER A 154 8.28 -15.86 20.93
CA SER A 154 9.52 -15.28 21.46
C SER A 154 10.68 -15.33 20.47
N ASP A 155 10.65 -16.26 19.53
CA ASP A 155 11.63 -16.48 18.46
C ASP A 155 11.17 -15.93 17.10
N ALA A 156 10.23 -14.98 17.12
CA ALA A 156 9.73 -14.29 15.94
C ALA A 156 10.87 -13.57 15.21
N ARG A 157 10.82 -13.62 13.87
CA ARG A 157 11.78 -12.93 13.00
C ARG A 157 11.00 -12.18 11.95
N ALA A 158 11.13 -10.86 11.92
CA ALA A 158 10.41 -10.01 10.99
C ALA A 158 11.36 -9.33 10.01
N GLY A 159 10.84 -9.01 8.84
CA GLY A 159 11.54 -8.32 7.78
C GLY A 159 10.63 -7.36 7.05
N TYR A 160 11.24 -6.46 6.29
CA TYR A 160 10.56 -5.50 5.44
C TYR A 160 11.06 -5.66 3.99
N GLY A 161 10.19 -5.37 3.04
CA GLY A 161 10.49 -5.42 1.61
C GLY A 161 9.91 -4.20 0.90
N ILE A 162 10.71 -3.60 0.02
CA ILE A 162 10.33 -2.47 -0.81
C ILE A 162 10.75 -2.77 -2.23
N TYR A 163 9.77 -2.90 -3.11
CA TYR A 163 9.97 -3.06 -4.53
C TYR A 163 9.70 -1.74 -5.25
N PHE A 164 10.63 -1.27 -6.07
CA PHE A 164 10.42 -0.09 -6.91
C PHE A 164 10.12 -0.51 -8.34
N GLU A 165 9.07 0.08 -8.91
CA GLU A 165 8.80 -0.06 -10.34
C GLU A 165 9.71 0.82 -11.20
N ASN A 166 10.29 1.86 -10.60
CA ASN A 166 11.32 2.71 -11.19
C ASN A 166 12.61 1.89 -11.44
N PRO A 167 13.00 1.63 -12.69
CA PRO A 167 14.15 0.77 -13.01
C PRO A 167 15.49 1.33 -12.52
N GLU A 168 15.59 2.65 -12.35
CA GLU A 168 16.77 3.34 -11.83
C GLU A 168 16.91 3.21 -10.30
N LEU A 169 15.84 2.82 -9.61
CA LEU A 169 15.83 2.67 -8.16
C LEU A 169 16.04 1.20 -7.76
N LYS A 170 16.98 0.97 -6.85
CA LYS A 170 17.23 -0.36 -6.30
C LYS A 170 16.19 -0.70 -5.23
N SER A 171 15.49 -1.81 -5.43
CA SER A 171 14.63 -2.43 -4.42
C SER A 171 15.42 -2.72 -3.13
N ARG A 172 14.76 -2.66 -1.97
CA ARG A 172 15.38 -2.79 -0.65
C ARG A 172 14.65 -3.81 0.19
N TYR A 173 15.39 -4.50 1.04
CA TYR A 173 14.83 -5.38 2.05
C TYR A 173 15.82 -5.55 3.19
N GLY A 174 15.32 -6.00 4.32
CA GLY A 174 16.17 -6.23 5.48
C GLY A 174 15.40 -6.83 6.63
N ARG A 175 16.14 -7.25 7.65
CA ARG A 175 15.56 -7.63 8.92
C ARG A 175 14.94 -6.40 9.57
N LEU A 176 13.76 -6.55 10.16
CA LEU A 176 13.15 -5.49 10.95
C LEU A 176 14.07 -5.17 12.13
N PRO A 177 14.49 -3.90 12.32
CA PRO A 177 15.32 -3.54 13.46
C PRO A 177 14.58 -3.59 14.80
N GLY A 178 15.35 -3.77 15.87
CA GLY A 178 14.85 -3.79 17.25
C GLY A 178 14.35 -5.16 17.71
N SER A 179 14.00 -5.25 18.99
CA SER A 179 13.61 -6.51 19.63
C SER A 179 12.17 -6.95 19.34
N SER A 180 11.28 -6.01 19.01
CA SER A 180 9.88 -6.31 18.69
C SER A 180 9.76 -6.73 17.22
N GLN A 181 9.54 -8.03 16.99
CA GLN A 181 9.54 -8.66 15.68
C GLN A 181 8.11 -9.08 15.28
N THR A 182 7.38 -8.22 14.57
CA THR A 182 5.99 -8.50 14.12
C THR A 182 5.79 -8.09 12.66
N SER A 183 4.78 -8.69 12.00
CA SER A 183 4.43 -8.35 10.61
C SER A 183 4.07 -6.87 10.47
N ASN A 184 3.18 -6.38 11.35
CA ASN A 184 2.73 -4.98 11.34
C ASN A 184 3.90 -3.98 11.43
N ARG A 185 4.92 -4.28 12.24
CA ARG A 185 6.10 -3.42 12.34
C ARG A 185 6.93 -3.46 11.05
N GLY A 186 7.07 -4.63 10.42
CA GLY A 186 7.68 -4.79 9.10
C GLY A 186 6.98 -3.93 8.05
N GLU A 187 5.65 -3.99 8.01
CA GLU A 187 4.82 -3.25 7.06
C GLU A 187 4.97 -1.73 7.25
N LEU A 188 4.84 -1.24 8.49
CA LEU A 188 5.04 0.18 8.82
C LEU A 188 6.45 0.65 8.45
N PHE A 189 7.46 -0.16 8.75
CA PHE A 189 8.85 0.16 8.50
C PHE A 189 9.17 0.22 6.99
N ALA A 190 8.56 -0.66 6.19
CA ALA A 190 8.69 -0.63 4.72
C ALA A 190 8.17 0.69 4.14
N ILE A 191 6.98 1.13 4.55
CA ILE A 191 6.39 2.40 4.10
C ILE A 191 7.24 3.59 4.57
N LEU A 192 7.76 3.52 5.80
CA LEU A 192 8.65 4.54 6.35
C LEU A 192 9.92 4.72 5.52
N ASN A 193 10.55 3.61 5.14
CA ASN A 193 11.76 3.61 4.32
C ASN A 193 11.48 4.12 2.91
N ALA A 194 10.31 3.79 2.32
CA ALA A 194 9.90 4.36 1.04
C ALA A 194 9.74 5.89 1.13
N CYS A 195 9.12 6.40 2.21
CA CYS A 195 9.02 7.83 2.50
C CYS A 195 10.40 8.49 2.59
N GLU A 196 11.33 7.88 3.34
CA GLU A 196 12.68 8.44 3.51
C GLU A 196 13.45 8.54 2.19
N LEU A 197 13.31 7.52 1.33
CA LEU A 197 13.94 7.50 0.01
C LEU A 197 13.39 8.60 -0.88
N ALA A 198 12.06 8.74 -0.94
CA ALA A 198 11.42 9.80 -1.70
C ALA A 198 11.80 11.20 -1.20
N ARG A 199 11.97 11.38 0.11
CA ARG A 199 12.45 12.66 0.66
C ARG A 199 13.84 13.02 0.12
N LYS A 200 14.77 12.05 0.08
CA LYS A 200 16.13 12.26 -0.42
C LYS A 200 16.16 12.54 -1.92
N ASP A 201 15.29 11.86 -2.66
CA ASP A 201 15.18 11.96 -4.10
C ASP A 201 14.36 13.19 -4.58
N GLN A 202 13.47 13.72 -3.72
CA GLN A 202 12.59 14.87 -3.95
C GLN A 202 11.45 14.67 -4.95
N ARG A 203 11.28 13.47 -5.53
CA ARG A 203 10.07 13.14 -6.31
C ARG A 203 8.87 12.83 -5.43
N GLN A 204 7.67 13.02 -5.99
CA GLN A 204 6.44 12.60 -5.31
C GLN A 204 6.38 11.07 -5.21
N LEU A 205 6.00 10.57 -4.03
CA LEU A 205 5.93 9.14 -3.75
C LEU A 205 4.51 8.61 -3.92
N VAL A 206 4.40 7.44 -4.55
CA VAL A 206 3.21 6.59 -4.64
C VAL A 206 3.56 5.24 -4.02
N VAL A 207 2.87 4.85 -2.95
CA VAL A 207 3.11 3.57 -2.25
C VAL A 207 1.90 2.67 -2.37
N PHE A 208 2.12 1.46 -2.86
CA PHE A 208 1.19 0.34 -2.82
C PHE A 208 1.55 -0.58 -1.65
N THR A 209 0.59 -0.94 -0.81
CA THR A 209 0.82 -1.81 0.35
C THR A 209 -0.45 -2.56 0.72
N ASP A 210 -0.35 -3.79 1.21
CA ASP A 210 -1.50 -4.51 1.75
C ASP A 210 -1.75 -4.23 3.25
N CYS A 211 -0.88 -3.41 3.87
CA CYS A 211 -0.95 -2.99 5.26
C CYS A 211 -2.20 -2.16 5.56
N ARG A 212 -3.26 -2.85 5.99
CA ARG A 212 -4.50 -2.18 6.46
C ARG A 212 -4.28 -1.34 7.72
N TYR A 213 -3.21 -1.60 8.46
CA TYR A 213 -2.89 -0.88 9.70
C TYR A 213 -2.30 0.51 9.43
N ALA A 214 -1.44 0.65 8.41
CA ALA A 214 -0.73 1.87 8.06
C ALA A 214 -1.60 2.89 7.32
N LEU A 215 -2.55 2.39 6.54
CA LEU A 215 -3.50 3.23 5.81
C LEU A 215 -4.47 3.91 6.78
N LYS A 216 -5.36 4.79 6.28
CA LYS A 216 -6.40 5.61 6.98
C LYS A 216 -6.32 5.72 8.51
N PRO A 217 -6.48 4.64 9.31
CA PRO A 217 -6.23 4.62 10.75
C PRO A 217 -5.03 5.42 11.26
N VAL A 218 -3.84 5.43 10.65
CA VAL A 218 -2.72 6.22 11.19
C VAL A 218 -3.00 7.72 11.11
N LEU A 219 -3.43 8.22 9.94
CA LEU A 219 -3.75 9.64 9.75
C LEU A 219 -4.95 10.09 10.59
N GLU A 220 -6.00 9.26 10.67
CA GLU A 220 -7.24 9.62 11.38
C GLU A 220 -7.13 9.46 12.89
N ARG A 221 -6.41 8.42 13.37
CA ARG A 221 -6.38 8.09 14.79
C ARG A 221 -5.21 8.71 15.51
N MET A 222 -4.13 9.11 14.84
CA MET A 222 -2.96 9.68 15.53
C MET A 222 -3.33 10.93 16.36
N PRO A 223 -4.09 11.92 15.85
CA PRO A 223 -4.52 13.06 16.68
C PRO A 223 -5.34 12.64 17.91
N LEU A 224 -6.21 11.63 17.75
CA LEU A 224 -7.03 11.08 18.84
C LEU A 224 -6.18 10.30 19.85
N TRP A 225 -5.22 9.51 19.41
CA TRP A 225 -4.31 8.78 20.27
C TRP A 225 -3.41 9.72 21.04
N GLN A 226 -2.87 10.76 20.39
CA GLN A 226 -2.03 11.75 21.04
C GLN A 226 -2.81 12.51 22.14
N SER A 227 -4.03 12.96 21.85
CA SER A 227 -4.90 13.61 22.84
C SER A 227 -5.33 12.70 23.99
N LYS A 228 -5.40 11.38 23.78
CA LYS A 228 -5.70 10.37 24.81
C LYS A 228 -4.45 9.76 25.47
N GLY A 229 -3.29 10.38 25.34
CA GLY A 229 -2.05 9.89 25.95
C GLY A 229 -1.62 8.51 25.46
N TRP A 230 -1.78 8.25 24.16
CA TRP A 230 -1.44 7.00 23.46
C TRP A 230 -2.22 5.77 23.96
N ARG A 231 -3.50 5.97 24.26
CA ARG A 231 -4.42 4.90 24.63
C ARG A 231 -5.56 4.76 23.62
N ASN A 232 -5.93 3.51 23.34
CA ASN A 232 -7.09 3.20 22.53
C ASN A 232 -8.41 3.31 23.33
N ASN A 233 -9.55 3.13 22.66
CA ASN A 233 -10.88 3.23 23.29
C ASN A 233 -11.14 2.17 24.39
N LYS A 234 -10.27 1.18 24.55
CA LYS A 234 -10.30 0.19 25.65
C LYS A 234 -9.29 0.51 26.77
N GLY A 235 -8.70 1.70 26.75
CA GLY A 235 -7.69 2.14 27.73
C GLY A 235 -6.32 1.47 27.58
N LYS A 236 -6.12 0.59 26.60
CA LYS A 236 -4.83 -0.07 26.36
C LYS A 236 -3.88 0.85 25.60
N LYS A 237 -2.57 0.71 25.86
CA LYS A 237 -1.53 1.38 25.07
C LYS A 237 -1.68 1.03 23.59
N VAL A 238 -1.52 2.03 22.73
CA VAL A 238 -1.48 1.84 21.28
C VAL A 238 -0.21 1.05 20.94
N GLY A 239 -0.34 -0.04 20.19
CA GLY A 239 0.80 -0.84 19.72
C GLY A 239 1.63 -0.05 18.71
N ASP A 240 2.92 -0.35 18.62
CA ASP A 240 3.84 0.21 17.61
C ASP A 240 3.87 1.75 17.55
N GLN A 241 3.60 2.39 18.69
CA GLN A 241 3.55 3.85 18.83
C GLN A 241 4.77 4.55 18.22
N ASP A 242 5.96 3.98 18.41
CA ASP A 242 7.23 4.50 17.89
C ASP A 242 7.23 4.62 16.36
N LEU A 243 6.80 3.57 15.64
CA LEU A 243 6.73 3.56 14.19
C LEU A 243 5.52 4.35 13.67
N VAL A 244 4.37 4.27 14.35
CA VAL A 244 3.17 5.03 13.99
C VAL A 244 3.43 6.54 14.02
N MET A 245 4.16 7.03 15.03
CA MET A 245 4.55 8.44 15.11
C MET A 245 5.43 8.86 13.94
N GLN A 246 6.48 8.08 13.65
CA GLN A 246 7.40 8.40 12.55
C GLN A 246 6.70 8.36 11.20
N LEU A 247 5.86 7.34 10.98
CA LEU A 247 5.07 7.23 9.76
C LEU A 247 4.16 8.45 9.61
N TYR A 248 3.43 8.83 10.66
CA TYR A 248 2.55 10.01 10.62
C TYR A 248 3.31 11.27 10.19
N HIS A 249 4.51 11.52 10.73
CA HIS A 249 5.33 12.66 10.30
C HIS A 249 5.70 12.56 8.81
N GLY A 250 6.15 11.39 8.35
CA GLY A 250 6.44 11.15 6.93
C GLY A 250 5.22 11.43 6.04
N LEU A 251 4.04 10.96 6.46
CA LEU A 251 2.80 11.16 5.71
C LEU A 251 2.38 12.63 5.63
N ILE A 252 2.51 13.40 6.71
CA ILE A 252 2.15 14.83 6.73
C ILE A 252 3.13 15.68 5.91
N LEU A 253 4.42 15.38 6.00
CA LEU A 253 5.47 16.16 5.35
C LEU A 253 5.54 15.88 3.85
N LEU A 254 5.59 14.60 3.48
CA LEU A 254 5.81 14.19 2.09
C LEU A 254 4.52 14.00 1.32
N LYS A 255 3.39 13.84 2.03
CA LYS A 255 2.06 13.62 1.45
C LYS A 255 2.08 12.56 0.34
N PRO A 256 2.65 11.37 0.60
CA PRO A 256 2.70 10.31 -0.40
C PRO A 256 1.28 9.88 -0.76
N GLU A 257 1.09 9.46 -2.00
CA GLU A 257 -0.14 8.80 -2.45
C GLU A 257 -0.09 7.36 -1.95
N LEU A 258 -1.05 6.95 -1.12
CA LEU A 258 -1.10 5.61 -0.55
C LEU A 258 -2.22 4.79 -1.20
N HIS A 259 -1.87 3.58 -1.63
CA HIS A 259 -2.73 2.65 -2.36
C HIS A 259 -2.77 1.33 -1.60
N TRP A 260 -3.94 0.91 -1.14
CA TRP A 260 -4.11 -0.46 -0.66
C TRP A 260 -4.11 -1.43 -1.84
N VAL A 261 -3.42 -2.55 -1.67
CA VAL A 261 -3.50 -3.70 -2.57
C VAL A 261 -3.88 -4.92 -1.77
N ARG A 262 -4.56 -5.88 -2.40
CA ARG A 262 -4.85 -7.14 -1.75
C ARG A 262 -3.58 -7.99 -1.70
N GLY A 263 -3.15 -8.37 -0.50
CA GLY A 263 -2.08 -9.34 -0.32
C GLY A 263 -2.42 -10.69 -0.97
N HIS A 264 -1.41 -11.35 -1.55
CA HIS A 264 -1.53 -12.67 -2.19
C HIS A 264 -2.60 -12.76 -3.30
N SER A 265 -2.77 -11.68 -4.06
CA SER A 265 -3.75 -11.59 -5.16
C SER A 265 -3.12 -11.65 -6.56
N GLY A 266 -1.80 -11.88 -6.65
CA GLY A 266 -1.08 -11.92 -7.93
C GLY A 266 -0.72 -10.54 -8.47
N ILE A 267 -0.79 -9.50 -7.64
CA ILE A 267 -0.25 -8.18 -7.96
C ILE A 267 1.27 -8.26 -7.86
N MET A 268 1.91 -8.44 -9.03
CA MET A 268 3.35 -8.68 -9.15
C MET A 268 4.21 -7.82 -8.20
N GLY A 269 4.03 -6.50 -8.19
CA GLY A 269 4.82 -5.62 -7.31
C GLY A 269 4.66 -5.94 -5.82
N ASN A 270 3.46 -6.30 -5.38
CA ASN A 270 3.20 -6.71 -4.00
C ASN A 270 3.78 -8.10 -3.70
N GLU A 271 3.66 -9.06 -4.62
CA GLU A 271 4.24 -10.39 -4.42
C GLU A 271 5.78 -10.34 -4.36
N VAL A 272 6.41 -9.43 -5.12
CA VAL A 272 7.85 -9.19 -5.04
C VAL A 272 8.21 -8.53 -3.70
N ALA A 273 7.43 -7.54 -3.25
CA ALA A 273 7.64 -6.92 -1.93
C ALA A 273 7.48 -7.93 -0.77
N ASP A 274 6.46 -8.80 -0.80
CA ASP A 274 6.28 -9.90 0.16
C ASP A 274 7.49 -10.85 0.16
N HIS A 275 7.96 -11.24 -1.03
CA HIS A 275 9.12 -12.11 -1.17
C HIS A 275 10.38 -11.47 -0.56
N LEU A 276 10.62 -10.19 -0.86
CA LEU A 276 11.70 -9.40 -0.29
C LEU A 276 11.58 -9.30 1.25
N ALA A 277 10.38 -9.08 1.77
CA ALA A 277 10.13 -9.02 3.21
C ALA A 277 10.44 -10.37 3.90
N LYS A 278 10.08 -11.50 3.28
CA LYS A 278 10.42 -12.85 3.75
C LYS A 278 11.92 -13.10 3.73
N GLN A 279 12.63 -12.67 2.68
CA GLN A 279 14.10 -12.73 2.65
C GLN A 279 14.69 -11.92 3.81
N GLY A 280 14.17 -10.71 4.04
CA GLY A 280 14.58 -9.87 5.17
C GLY A 280 14.36 -10.54 6.53
N ALA A 281 13.23 -11.22 6.71
CA ALA A 281 12.89 -11.95 7.94
C ALA A 281 13.80 -13.17 8.19
N ASP A 282 14.38 -13.75 7.14
CA ASP A 282 15.27 -14.90 7.27
C ASP A 282 16.73 -14.53 7.54
N LEU A 283 17.11 -13.26 7.35
CA LEU A 283 18.48 -12.79 7.60
C LEU A 283 18.93 -13.05 9.04
N ASP A 284 20.19 -13.47 9.21
CA ASP A 284 20.82 -13.65 10.51
C ASP A 284 20.89 -12.30 11.27
N PRO A 285 20.46 -12.25 12.55
CA PRO A 285 20.56 -11.04 13.37
C PRO A 285 21.95 -10.37 13.38
N LYS A 286 23.02 -11.17 13.29
CA LYS A 286 24.42 -10.71 13.32
C LYS A 286 24.87 -10.08 12.01
N ILE A 287 24.34 -10.55 10.88
CA ILE A 287 24.64 -10.01 9.53
C ILE A 287 23.88 -8.69 9.34
N SER A 288 22.67 -8.57 9.88
CA SER A 288 21.88 -7.34 9.78
C SER A 288 22.48 -6.16 10.54
N ALA A 289 23.20 -6.38 11.65
CA ALA A 289 23.68 -5.31 12.54
C ALA A 289 24.57 -4.26 11.83
N ARG A 290 25.42 -4.67 10.87
CA ARG A 290 26.33 -3.76 10.16
C ARG A 290 25.65 -2.88 9.10
N GLY A 291 24.55 -3.33 8.50
CA GLY A 291 23.77 -2.55 7.53
C GLY A 291 22.56 -1.85 8.14
N SER A 292 22.08 -2.35 9.28
CA SER A 292 20.92 -1.79 9.99
C SER A 292 21.27 -0.54 10.77
N GLU A 293 22.50 -0.39 11.32
CA GLU A 293 22.88 0.80 12.10
C GLU A 293 22.68 2.10 11.29
N GLU A 294 23.11 2.13 10.02
CA GLU A 294 22.86 3.27 9.11
C GLU A 294 21.37 3.52 8.83
N ILE A 295 20.52 2.47 8.80
CA ILE A 295 19.09 2.58 8.51
C ILE A 295 18.27 2.91 9.77
N THR A 296 18.67 2.42 10.95
CA THR A 296 18.03 2.74 12.24
C THR A 296 18.34 4.16 12.71
N GLN A 297 19.52 4.71 12.38
CA GLN A 297 19.79 6.14 12.59
C GLN A 297 19.15 7.03 11.52
N ALA A 298 18.81 6.48 10.35
CA ALA A 298 18.13 7.19 9.27
C ALA A 298 16.59 7.18 9.36
N ALA A 299 16.00 6.44 10.31
CA ALA A 299 14.56 6.43 10.56
C ALA A 299 14.06 7.84 10.90
N LEU A 300 13.56 8.55 9.89
CA LEU A 300 12.90 9.86 9.91
C LEU A 300 13.28 10.73 11.13
N LEU A 301 14.59 11.02 11.19
CA LEU A 301 15.31 12.07 11.89
C LEU A 301 14.65 12.66 13.15
N PRO A 302 15.37 12.74 14.29
CA PRO A 302 15.08 13.68 15.38
C PRO A 302 14.69 15.08 14.86
N GLU A 303 15.29 15.52 13.75
CA GLU A 303 14.99 16.78 13.05
C GLU A 303 13.53 16.91 12.57
N LEU A 304 12.85 15.84 12.17
CA LEU A 304 11.43 15.90 11.78
C LEU A 304 10.52 15.95 13.00
N HIS A 305 10.89 15.22 14.06
CA HIS A 305 10.23 15.32 15.35
C HIS A 305 10.40 16.74 15.92
N ASP A 306 11.58 17.34 15.77
CA ASP A 306 11.91 18.69 16.25
C ASP A 306 11.29 19.77 15.37
N LEU A 307 11.30 19.63 14.04
CA LEU A 307 10.59 20.54 13.11
C LEU A 307 9.08 20.51 13.38
N PHE A 308 8.50 19.32 13.59
CA PHE A 308 7.08 19.19 13.92
C PHE A 308 6.78 19.79 15.31
N ARG A 309 7.64 19.57 16.31
CA ARG A 309 7.53 20.26 17.61
C ARG A 309 7.57 21.78 17.45
N GLN A 310 8.52 22.31 16.66
CA GLN A 310 8.66 23.75 16.41
C GLN A 310 7.42 24.34 15.73
N LEU A 311 6.93 23.70 14.67
CA LEU A 311 5.69 24.10 13.96
C LEU A 311 4.46 24.03 14.88
N THR A 312 4.36 23.01 15.73
CA THR A 312 3.25 22.87 16.69
C THR A 312 3.30 23.91 17.81
N ILE A 313 4.50 24.28 18.28
CA ILE A 313 4.68 25.35 19.28
C ILE A 313 4.32 26.70 18.67
N SER A 314 4.71 26.97 17.42
CA SER A 314 4.42 28.22 16.73
C SER A 314 2.92 28.39 16.47
N ALA A 315 2.22 27.31 16.12
CA ALA A 315 0.76 27.30 15.89
C ALA A 315 -0.09 27.46 17.18
N LYS A 316 0.50 27.24 18.37
CA LYS A 316 -0.15 27.47 19.67
C LYS A 316 0.10 28.86 20.25
N ARG A 317 1.03 29.62 19.66
CA ARG A 317 1.42 30.98 20.07
C ARG A 317 0.83 32.07 19.17
N ALA A 318 0.28 31.71 18.02
CA ALA A 318 -0.51 32.56 17.15
C ALA A 318 -2.00 32.41 17.49
#